data_AF-A0AAD5W3S0-F1
#
_entry.id   AF-A0AAD5W3S0-F1
#
_cell.length_a   1.000
_cell.length_b   1.000
_cell.length_c   1.000
_cell.angle_alpha   90.00
_cell.angle_beta   90.00
_cell.angle_gamma   90.00
#
_symmetry.space_group_name_H-M   'P 1'
#
loop_
_entity.id
_entity.type
_entity.pdbx_description
1 polymer ?
#
loop_
_entity_poly.entity_id
_entity_poly.type
_entity_poly.pdbx_seq_one_letter_code
_entity_poly.pdbx_strand_id
1 'polypeptide(L)'
;MAPAPLILYQDGDNMFHHRWVDESGSVAFSVTEASKSPNLVIKLHREPKWAQMHTSILGPEKSWFYLGPNQQPGYVVYGNNQTSLGMMEKFRKRKRDGSPSRYFVSQSGREYKWKISQTKMECMDSWTTVAVWELSQPEEDHYGKLTLKPAALPLATEIMTSLVLNKMAADLGWD
;
A
#
# COMPACT_ATOMS: atom_id res chain seq x y z
N MET A 1 3.21 23.08 -16.43
CA MET A 1 3.78 22.72 -15.11
C MET A 1 3.45 21.27 -14.84
N ALA A 2 4.40 20.47 -14.38
CA ALA A 2 4.09 19.10 -13.93
C ALA A 2 3.26 19.17 -12.64
N PRO A 3 2.35 18.21 -12.39
CA PRO A 3 1.60 18.18 -11.14
C PRO A 3 2.57 18.06 -9.95
N ALA A 4 2.21 18.65 -8.81
CA ALA A 4 2.98 18.44 -7.58
C ALA A 4 2.86 16.97 -7.12
N PRO A 5 3.88 16.42 -6.42
CA PRO A 5 3.74 15.16 -5.71
C PRO A 5 2.62 15.25 -4.66
N LEU A 6 1.94 14.13 -4.41
CA LEU A 6 1.00 14.00 -3.32
C LEU A 6 1.72 13.44 -2.09
N ILE A 7 1.54 14.08 -0.93
CA ILE A 7 2.13 13.67 0.34
C ILE A 7 1.01 13.17 1.26
N LEU A 8 1.23 12.01 1.87
CA LEU A 8 0.35 11.39 2.85
C LEU A 8 1.15 11.03 4.11
N TYR A 9 0.63 11.38 5.28
CA TYR A 9 1.18 11.08 6.58
C TYR A 9 0.45 9.90 7.21
N GLN A 10 1.19 8.97 7.79
CA GLN A 10 0.67 7.77 8.42
C GLN A 10 0.37 8.04 9.91
N ASP A 11 -0.90 7.96 10.27
CA ASP A 11 -1.35 8.01 11.66
C ASP A 11 -1.47 6.57 12.19
N GLY A 12 -0.60 6.22 13.14
CA GLY A 12 -0.53 4.89 13.76
C GLY A 12 0.38 3.93 12.99
N ASP A 13 0.96 2.99 13.73
CA ASP A 13 1.93 2.00 13.24
C ASP A 13 1.33 0.62 12.99
N ASN A 14 0.18 0.33 13.58
CA ASN A 14 -0.50 -0.96 13.49
C ASN A 14 -0.93 -1.28 12.05
N MET A 15 -0.37 -2.35 11.50
CA MET A 15 -0.63 -2.84 10.13
C MET A 15 -2.11 -3.17 9.82
N PHE A 16 -2.93 -3.46 10.83
CA PHE A 16 -4.35 -3.80 10.70
C PHE A 16 -5.28 -2.62 10.98
N HIS A 17 -4.75 -1.56 11.61
CA HIS A 17 -5.51 -0.39 12.00
C HIS A 17 -4.64 0.87 11.97
N HIS A 18 -4.65 1.58 10.85
CA HIS A 18 -4.01 2.88 10.71
C HIS A 18 -4.69 3.67 9.60
N ARG A 19 -4.35 4.95 9.47
CA ARG A 19 -4.89 5.80 8.41
C ARG A 19 -3.80 6.69 7.83
N TRP A 20 -4.11 7.25 6.67
CA TRP A 20 -3.24 8.14 5.92
C TRP A 20 -3.96 9.45 5.72
N VAL A 21 -3.35 10.55 6.17
CA VAL A 21 -3.90 11.89 6.08
C VAL A 21 -3.06 12.73 5.11
N ASP A 22 -3.69 13.60 4.34
CA ASP A 22 -2.96 14.56 3.51
C ASP A 22 -2.49 15.78 4.31
N GLU A 23 -1.81 16.72 3.65
CA GLU A 23 -1.33 17.98 4.27
C GLU A 23 -2.46 18.87 4.81
N SER A 24 -3.71 18.68 4.36
CA SER A 24 -4.88 19.39 4.88
C SER A 24 -5.50 18.74 6.12
N GLY A 25 -4.95 17.60 6.56
CA GLY A 25 -5.51 16.78 7.64
C GLY A 25 -6.70 15.92 7.21
N SER A 26 -6.98 15.84 5.90
CA SER A 26 -8.07 15.02 5.38
C SER A 26 -7.62 13.56 5.28
N VAL A 27 -8.43 12.63 5.79
CA VAL A 27 -8.13 11.19 5.67
C VAL A 27 -8.25 10.77 4.21
N ALA A 28 -7.15 10.32 3.62
CA ALA A 28 -7.05 9.84 2.25
C ALA A 28 -7.30 8.34 2.14
N PHE A 29 -6.68 7.57 3.03
CA PHE A 29 -6.84 6.12 3.09
C PHE A 29 -7.00 5.64 4.54
N SER A 30 -7.80 4.60 4.74
CA SER A 30 -7.92 3.90 6.03
C SER A 30 -7.66 2.41 5.86
N VAL A 31 -6.96 1.81 6.81
CA VAL A 31 -6.78 0.37 6.94
C VAL A 31 -7.51 -0.09 8.18
N THR A 32 -8.46 -1.01 8.03
CA THR A 32 -9.32 -1.48 9.12
C THR A 32 -9.60 -2.97 9.00
N GLU A 33 -9.78 -3.65 10.11
CA GLU A 33 -10.40 -4.97 10.13
C GLU A 33 -11.84 -4.92 9.62
N ALA A 34 -12.21 -5.85 8.75
CA ALA A 34 -13.54 -5.95 8.18
C ALA A 34 -14.32 -7.19 8.65
N SER A 35 -13.62 -8.30 8.87
CA SER A 35 -14.19 -9.54 9.40
C SER A 35 -13.09 -10.40 10.01
N LYS A 36 -13.47 -11.34 10.88
CA LYS A 36 -12.55 -12.32 11.51
C LYS A 36 -13.03 -13.78 11.40
N SER A 37 -14.12 -14.05 10.67
CA SER A 37 -14.72 -15.39 10.59
C SER A 37 -14.77 -15.90 9.14
N PRO A 38 -14.16 -17.06 8.80
CA PRO A 38 -13.29 -17.89 9.66
C PRO A 38 -11.86 -17.34 9.82
N ASN A 39 -11.43 -16.43 8.94
CA ASN A 39 -10.10 -15.82 8.97
C ASN A 39 -10.21 -14.29 8.97
N LEU A 40 -9.12 -13.62 9.32
CA LEU A 40 -9.01 -12.16 9.30
C LEU A 40 -9.13 -11.62 7.87
N VAL A 41 -10.01 -10.64 7.70
CA VAL A 41 -10.14 -9.84 6.49
C VAL A 41 -9.82 -8.39 6.84
N ILE A 42 -8.82 -7.83 6.18
CA ILE A 42 -8.46 -6.41 6.30
C ILE A 42 -8.98 -5.67 5.07
N LYS A 43 -9.37 -4.42 5.27
CA LYS A 43 -9.81 -3.51 4.22
C LYS A 43 -8.91 -2.29 4.20
N LEU A 44 -8.30 -2.02 3.05
CA LEU A 44 -7.80 -0.69 2.69
C LEU A 44 -8.92 0.03 1.93
N HIS A 45 -9.22 1.26 2.33
CA HIS A 45 -10.27 2.08 1.74
C HIS A 45 -9.74 3.46 1.42
N ARG A 46 -9.89 3.90 0.16
CA ARG A 46 -9.71 5.29 -0.25
C ARG A 46 -10.97 6.06 0.13
N GLU A 47 -10.82 7.06 0.99
CA GLU A 47 -11.98 7.75 1.57
C GLU A 47 -12.74 8.58 0.53
N PRO A 48 -14.08 8.42 0.41
CA PRO A 48 -14.86 9.05 -0.67
C PRO A 48 -14.78 10.58 -0.68
N LYS A 49 -14.82 11.23 0.50
CA LYS A 49 -14.71 12.69 0.61
C LYS A 49 -13.39 13.20 0.05
N TRP A 50 -12.30 12.49 0.34
CA TRP A 50 -10.98 12.83 -0.15
C TRP A 50 -10.81 12.52 -1.64
N ALA A 51 -11.35 11.39 -2.10
CA ALA A 51 -11.32 10.99 -3.51
C ALA A 51 -12.05 11.99 -4.42
N GLN A 52 -13.15 12.60 -3.94
CA GLN A 52 -13.86 13.65 -4.68
C GLN A 52 -13.01 14.90 -4.94
N MET A 53 -12.05 15.19 -4.06
CA MET A 53 -11.10 16.30 -4.23
C MET A 53 -9.91 15.92 -5.12
N HIS A 54 -9.66 14.63 -5.33
CA HIS A 54 -8.50 14.09 -6.04
C HIS A 54 -8.91 13.20 -7.22
N THR A 55 -9.69 13.76 -8.15
CA THR A 55 -10.30 13.03 -9.27
C THR A 55 -9.30 12.41 -10.27
N SER A 56 -8.03 12.83 -10.22
CA SER A 56 -6.94 12.24 -11.00
C SER A 56 -6.48 10.87 -10.48
N ILE A 57 -6.86 10.52 -9.25
CA ILE A 57 -6.53 9.24 -8.64
C ILE A 57 -7.55 8.20 -9.09
N LEU A 58 -7.13 7.40 -10.06
CA LEU A 58 -7.95 6.34 -10.65
C LEU A 58 -7.83 5.03 -9.85
N GLY A 59 -8.51 4.00 -10.34
CA GLY A 59 -8.45 2.66 -9.76
C GLY A 59 -9.47 2.43 -8.66
N PRO A 60 -9.45 1.21 -8.08
CA PRO A 60 -10.44 0.76 -7.11
C PRO A 60 -10.40 1.61 -5.84
N GLU A 61 -11.58 1.84 -5.24
CA GLU A 61 -11.68 2.53 -3.94
C GLU A 61 -11.28 1.65 -2.77
N LYS A 62 -11.35 0.32 -2.94
CA LYS A 62 -11.13 -0.65 -1.86
C LYS A 62 -10.17 -1.74 -2.29
N SER A 63 -9.37 -2.20 -1.35
CA SER A 63 -8.64 -3.46 -1.44
C SER A 63 -8.94 -4.29 -0.21
N TRP A 64 -9.24 -5.56 -0.43
CA TRP A 64 -9.55 -6.52 0.63
C TRP A 64 -8.42 -7.53 0.72
N PHE A 65 -7.85 -7.69 1.90
CA PHE A 65 -6.81 -8.66 2.20
C PHE A 65 -7.45 -9.81 2.96
N TYR A 66 -7.60 -10.96 2.30
CA TYR A 66 -8.11 -12.17 2.90
C TYR A 66 -6.93 -12.99 3.38
N LEU A 67 -6.69 -13.01 4.69
CA LEU A 67 -5.61 -13.78 5.27
C LEU A 67 -6.02 -15.25 5.40
N GLY A 68 -5.01 -16.13 5.37
CA GLY A 68 -5.16 -17.54 5.70
C GLY A 68 -5.20 -17.78 7.21
N PRO A 69 -5.34 -19.06 7.61
CA PRO A 69 -5.23 -19.46 9.01
C PRO A 69 -3.93 -18.95 9.64
N ASN A 70 -3.98 -18.61 10.93
CA ASN A 70 -2.83 -18.09 11.68
C ASN A 70 -2.19 -16.84 11.03
N GLN A 71 -2.99 -16.01 10.37
CA GLN A 71 -2.52 -14.80 9.69
C GLN A 71 -1.43 -15.12 8.67
N GLN A 72 -1.57 -16.21 7.92
CA GLN A 72 -0.71 -16.52 6.78
C GLN A 72 -1.15 -15.72 5.54
N PRO A 73 -0.25 -15.51 4.56
CA PRO A 73 -0.63 -14.86 3.31
C PRO A 73 -1.76 -15.62 2.61
N GLY A 74 -2.79 -14.89 2.18
CA GLY A 74 -3.85 -15.42 1.33
C GLY A 74 -3.91 -14.66 0.00
N TYR A 75 -4.98 -13.93 -0.23
CA TYR A 75 -5.22 -13.22 -1.49
C TYR A 75 -5.78 -11.81 -1.29
N VAL A 76 -5.60 -10.96 -2.30
CA VAL A 76 -6.16 -9.62 -2.39
C VAL A 76 -7.27 -9.58 -3.44
N VAL A 77 -8.33 -8.85 -3.14
CA VAL A 77 -9.37 -8.48 -4.11
C VAL A 77 -9.51 -6.97 -4.17
N TYR A 78 -9.59 -6.41 -5.38
CA TYR A 78 -9.82 -4.98 -5.59
C TYR A 78 -11.29 -4.68 -5.86
N GLY A 79 -11.86 -3.74 -5.11
CA GLY A 79 -13.25 -3.32 -5.25
C GLY A 79 -14.21 -4.51 -5.19
N ASN A 80 -15.06 -4.62 -6.20
CA ASN A 80 -15.99 -5.73 -6.40
C ASN A 80 -15.53 -6.70 -7.49
N ASN A 81 -14.24 -6.71 -7.83
CA ASN A 81 -13.72 -7.60 -8.86
C ASN A 81 -13.81 -9.07 -8.41
N GLN A 82 -14.07 -9.97 -9.34
CA GLN A 82 -14.12 -11.42 -9.07
C GLN A 82 -12.71 -12.05 -9.08
N THR A 83 -11.73 -11.35 -9.63
CA THR A 83 -10.34 -11.84 -9.66
C THR A 83 -9.65 -11.66 -8.31
N SER A 84 -9.30 -12.77 -7.69
CA SER A 84 -8.39 -12.82 -6.53
C SER A 84 -6.93 -12.87 -6.96
N LEU A 85 -6.08 -12.12 -6.28
CA LEU A 85 -4.64 -12.04 -6.55
C LEU A 85 -3.86 -12.57 -5.34
N GLY A 86 -3.10 -13.65 -5.50
CA GLY A 86 -2.30 -14.20 -4.41
C GLY A 86 -1.29 -13.19 -3.84
N MET A 87 -1.29 -12.98 -2.52
CA MET A 87 -0.46 -11.96 -1.87
C MET A 87 1.03 -12.14 -2.18
N MET A 88 1.53 -13.38 -2.09
CA MET A 88 2.95 -13.68 -2.29
C MET A 88 3.35 -13.66 -3.76
N GLU A 89 2.50 -14.18 -4.64
CA GLU A 89 2.80 -14.31 -6.08
C GLU A 89 2.72 -12.98 -6.83
N LYS A 90 1.74 -12.14 -6.46
CA LYS A 90 1.43 -10.91 -7.20
C LYS A 90 1.98 -9.66 -6.56
N PHE A 91 2.21 -9.63 -5.25
CA PHE A 91 2.58 -8.41 -4.55
C PHE A 91 3.92 -8.47 -3.80
N ARG A 92 4.46 -9.68 -3.58
CA ARG A 92 5.72 -9.88 -2.86
C ARG A 92 6.69 -10.83 -3.55
N LYS A 93 6.60 -10.98 -4.88
CA LYS A 93 7.51 -11.85 -5.63
C LYS A 93 8.95 -11.40 -5.42
N ARG A 94 9.80 -12.27 -4.88
CA ARG A 94 11.26 -12.10 -4.91
C ARG A 94 11.76 -12.68 -6.24
N LYS A 95 12.62 -11.95 -6.96
CA LYS A 95 13.27 -12.45 -8.19
C LYS A 95 14.62 -13.13 -7.93
N ARG A 96 15.23 -12.83 -6.78
CA ARG A 96 16.55 -13.34 -6.39
C ARG A 96 16.58 -13.51 -4.87
N ASP A 97 17.15 -14.62 -4.42
CA ASP A 97 17.35 -14.90 -3.01
C ASP A 97 18.25 -13.85 -2.35
N GLY A 98 17.91 -13.48 -1.11
CA GLY A 98 18.59 -12.43 -0.36
C GLY A 98 18.33 -10.99 -0.84
N SER A 99 17.58 -10.79 -1.93
CA SER A 99 17.24 -9.44 -2.36
C SER A 99 16.21 -8.80 -1.41
N PRO A 100 16.45 -7.56 -0.93
CA PRO A 100 15.45 -6.83 -0.16
C PRO A 100 14.33 -6.28 -1.08
N SER A 101 14.44 -6.47 -2.40
CA SER A 101 13.42 -5.99 -3.33
C SER A 101 12.20 -6.91 -3.35
N ARG A 102 11.01 -6.30 -3.47
CA ARG A 102 9.73 -7.00 -3.67
C ARG A 102 9.07 -6.45 -4.92
N TYR A 103 8.48 -7.33 -5.71
CA TYR A 103 7.86 -6.97 -6.98
C TYR A 103 6.36 -7.16 -6.92
N PHE A 104 5.64 -6.27 -7.59
CA PHE A 104 4.21 -6.45 -7.83
C PHE A 104 3.82 -6.15 -9.27
N VAL A 105 2.73 -6.76 -9.73
CA VAL A 105 2.15 -6.51 -11.05
C VAL A 105 0.84 -5.76 -10.86
N SER A 106 0.77 -4.57 -11.43
CA SER A 106 -0.45 -3.75 -11.40
C SER A 106 -1.59 -4.36 -12.20
N GLN A 107 -2.80 -3.83 -12.04
CA GLN A 107 -3.97 -4.23 -12.84
C GLN A 107 -3.75 -4.00 -14.35
N SER A 108 -2.87 -3.06 -14.72
CA SER A 108 -2.48 -2.82 -16.12
C SER A 108 -1.54 -3.89 -16.70
N GLY A 109 -1.09 -4.85 -15.89
CA GLY A 109 -0.08 -5.84 -16.26
C GLY A 109 1.37 -5.34 -16.14
N ARG A 110 1.57 -4.05 -15.83
CA ARG A 110 2.90 -3.46 -15.62
C ARG A 110 3.50 -3.88 -14.27
N GLU A 111 4.78 -4.22 -14.28
CA GLU A 111 5.54 -4.61 -13.08
C GLU A 111 6.19 -3.41 -12.40
N TYR A 112 6.14 -3.40 -11.07
CA TYR A 112 6.75 -2.41 -10.18
C TYR A 112 7.61 -3.10 -9.14
N LYS A 113 8.54 -2.36 -8.56
CA LYS A 113 9.47 -2.88 -7.56
C LYS A 113 9.58 -1.96 -6.35
N TRP A 114 9.34 -2.51 -5.16
CA TRP A 114 9.74 -1.90 -3.91
C TRP A 114 11.20 -2.27 -3.59
N LYS A 115 12.07 -1.28 -3.40
CA LYS A 115 13.35 -1.43 -2.70
C LYS A 115 13.10 -1.15 -1.22
N ILE A 116 13.37 -2.12 -0.36
CA ILE A 116 13.08 -2.01 1.07
C ILE A 116 14.40 -1.87 1.84
N SER A 117 14.46 -0.89 2.73
CA SER A 117 15.48 -0.74 3.78
C SER A 117 14.79 -0.64 5.14
N GLN A 118 15.56 -0.48 6.22
CA GLN A 118 15.02 -0.43 7.59
C GLN A 118 14.05 0.74 7.81
N THR A 119 14.33 1.91 7.24
CA THR A 119 13.56 3.14 7.48
C THR A 119 12.91 3.70 6.23
N LYS A 120 13.03 3.00 5.10
CA LYS A 120 12.59 3.52 3.79
C LYS A 120 12.16 2.41 2.85
N MET A 121 11.11 2.68 2.08
CA MET A 121 10.68 1.85 0.95
C MET A 121 10.51 2.72 -0.29
N GLU A 122 11.14 2.35 -1.39
CA GLU A 122 11.07 3.08 -2.67
C GLU A 122 10.37 2.23 -3.73
N CYS A 123 9.21 2.67 -4.20
CA CYS A 123 8.51 2.05 -5.32
C CYS A 123 9.08 2.59 -6.62
N MET A 124 9.52 1.69 -7.48
CA MET A 124 10.12 2.01 -8.75
C MET A 124 9.35 1.40 -9.90
N ASP A 125 9.26 2.20 -10.95
CA ASP A 125 8.85 1.82 -12.29
C ASP A 125 10.11 1.77 -13.16
N SER A 126 10.62 0.57 -13.40
CA SER A 126 11.94 0.34 -14.00
C SER A 126 13.06 1.05 -13.22
N TRP A 127 13.50 2.23 -13.70
CA TRP A 127 14.57 3.04 -13.10
C TRP A 127 14.05 4.30 -12.40
N THR A 128 12.76 4.58 -12.51
CA THR A 128 12.15 5.80 -12.00
C THR A 128 11.46 5.51 -10.68
N THR A 129 11.88 6.16 -9.59
CA THR A 129 11.12 6.13 -8.34
C THR A 129 9.80 6.86 -8.53
N VAL A 130 8.68 6.18 -8.28
CA VAL A 130 7.32 6.71 -8.42
C VAL A 130 6.64 6.93 -7.06
N ALA A 131 7.07 6.22 -6.03
CA ALA A 131 6.62 6.47 -4.65
C ALA A 131 7.75 6.21 -3.64
N VAL A 132 7.68 6.89 -2.50
CA VAL A 132 8.64 6.74 -1.40
C VAL A 132 7.88 6.74 -0.08
N TRP A 133 7.99 5.68 0.70
CA TRP A 133 7.59 5.66 2.10
C TRP A 133 8.84 5.77 2.98
N GLU A 134 8.81 6.63 3.98
CA GLU A 134 9.88 6.84 4.95
C GLU A 134 9.31 6.81 6.36
N LEU A 135 10.03 6.15 7.27
CA LEU A 135 9.75 6.20 8.71
C LEU A 135 10.07 7.61 9.22
N SER A 136 9.17 8.17 10.01
CA SER A 136 9.34 9.50 10.59
C SER A 136 10.38 9.50 11.70
N GLN A 137 10.96 10.67 11.93
CA GLN A 137 11.84 10.87 13.09
C GLN A 137 11.01 10.92 14.38
N PRO A 138 11.58 10.59 15.55
CA PRO A 138 10.87 10.58 16.82
C PRO A 138 10.19 11.91 17.19
N GLU A 139 10.66 13.03 16.64
CA GLU A 139 10.13 14.37 16.89
C GLU A 139 8.93 14.74 16.01
N GLU A 140 8.60 13.93 15.01
CA GLU A 140 7.46 14.17 14.13
C GLU A 140 6.16 13.55 14.70
N ASP A 141 5.03 14.24 14.53
CA ASP A 141 3.73 13.82 15.08
C ASP A 141 3.09 12.60 14.35
N HIS A 142 3.71 12.13 13.28
CA HIS A 142 3.21 11.03 12.45
C HIS A 142 4.22 9.88 12.43
N TYR A 143 3.75 8.66 12.17
CA TYR A 143 4.61 7.47 12.21
C TYR A 143 5.49 7.34 10.96
N GLY A 144 4.98 7.76 9.81
CA GLY A 144 5.71 7.70 8.55
C GLY A 144 5.07 8.55 7.47
N LYS A 145 5.79 8.74 6.38
CA LYS A 145 5.40 9.63 5.28
C LYS A 145 5.49 8.92 3.96
N LEU A 146 4.42 8.95 3.17
CA LEU A 146 4.37 8.47 1.81
C LEU A 146 4.32 9.66 0.83
N THR A 147 5.28 9.72 -0.09
CA THR A 147 5.29 10.66 -1.21
C THR A 147 4.98 9.91 -2.50
N LEU A 148 3.90 10.28 -3.19
CA LEU A 148 3.50 9.76 -4.49
C LEU A 148 3.83 10.79 -5.57
N LYS A 149 4.67 10.42 -6.55
CA LYS A 149 4.89 11.27 -7.72
C LYS A 149 3.65 11.28 -8.61
N PRO A 150 3.48 12.31 -9.47
CA PRO A 150 2.32 12.40 -10.37
C PRO A 150 2.06 11.14 -11.20
N ALA A 151 3.12 10.48 -11.68
CA ALA A 151 3.02 9.25 -12.47
C ALA A 151 2.46 8.05 -11.68
N ALA A 152 2.52 8.09 -10.34
CA ALA A 152 1.98 7.05 -9.47
C ALA A 152 0.51 7.27 -9.09
N LEU A 153 -0.05 8.46 -9.29
CA LEU A 153 -1.42 8.78 -8.84
C LEU A 153 -2.49 7.85 -9.41
N PRO A 154 -2.46 7.44 -10.70
CA PRO A 154 -3.42 6.46 -11.23
C PRO A 154 -3.36 5.09 -10.56
N LEU A 155 -2.28 4.80 -9.83
CA LEU A 155 -2.00 3.53 -9.16
C LEU A 155 -1.98 3.67 -7.64
N ALA A 156 -2.43 4.79 -7.08
CA ALA A 156 -2.30 5.06 -5.66
C ALA A 156 -2.85 3.91 -4.81
N THR A 157 -4.05 3.39 -5.11
CA THR A 157 -4.61 2.25 -4.37
C THR A 157 -3.73 1.00 -4.45
N GLU A 158 -3.12 0.70 -5.59
CA GLU A 158 -2.26 -0.48 -5.75
C GLU A 158 -0.90 -0.31 -5.04
N ILE A 159 -0.35 0.90 -5.07
CA ILE A 159 0.84 1.29 -4.31
C ILE A 159 0.56 1.17 -2.82
N MET A 160 -0.57 1.69 -2.34
CA MET A 160 -1.00 1.56 -0.94
C MET A 160 -1.21 0.10 -0.54
N THR A 161 -1.84 -0.69 -1.42
CA THR A 161 -2.08 -2.12 -1.19
C THR A 161 -0.76 -2.88 -1.03
N SER A 162 0.19 -2.67 -1.94
CA SER A 162 1.50 -3.31 -1.87
C SER A 162 2.36 -2.81 -0.71
N LEU A 163 2.26 -1.53 -0.35
CA LEU A 163 2.92 -0.96 0.83
C LEU A 163 2.42 -1.62 2.12
N VAL A 164 1.09 -1.71 2.29
CA VAL A 164 0.46 -2.37 3.44
C VAL A 164 0.89 -3.84 3.53
N LEU A 165 0.93 -4.56 2.40
CA LEU A 165 1.41 -5.95 2.38
C LEU A 165 2.88 -6.09 2.77
N ASN A 166 3.74 -5.17 2.36
CA ASN A 166 5.15 -5.18 2.75
C ASN A 166 5.30 -4.97 4.26
N LYS A 167 4.51 -4.06 4.85
CA LYS A 167 4.48 -3.85 6.31
C LYS A 167 3.93 -5.06 7.04
N MET A 168 2.80 -5.61 6.60
CA MET A 168 2.23 -6.84 7.18
C MET A 168 3.23 -7.98 7.19
N ALA A 169 3.96 -8.15 6.09
CA ALA A 169 4.96 -9.19 6.00
C ALA A 169 6.15 -8.98 6.94
N ALA A 170 6.57 -7.74 7.17
CA ALA A 170 7.64 -7.44 8.11
C ALA A 170 7.20 -7.78 9.55
N ASP A 171 5.97 -7.40 9.93
CA ASP A 171 5.44 -7.59 11.28
C ASP A 171 5.08 -9.06 11.56
N LEU A 172 4.57 -9.79 10.56
CA LEU A 172 4.17 -11.20 10.68
C LEU A 172 5.27 -12.21 10.33
N GLY A 173 6.45 -11.73 9.92
CA GLY A 173 7.56 -12.60 9.53
C GLY A 173 7.27 -13.42 8.25
N TRP A 174 6.54 -12.86 7.30
CA TRP A 174 6.30 -13.52 6.02
C TRP A 174 7.53 -13.34 5.10
N ASP A 175 8.24 -14.43 4.81
CA ASP A 175 9.38 -14.41 3.89
C ASP A 175 8.98 -14.48 2.40
#